data_AF-A0A023J3Z2-F1
#
_entry.id   AF-A0A023J3Z2-F1
#
_cell.length_a   1.000
_cell.length_b   1.000
_cell.length_c   1.000
_cell.angle_alpha   90.00
_cell.angle_beta   90.00
_cell.angle_gamma   90.00
#
_symmetry.space_group_name_H-M   'P 1'
#
loop_
_entity.id
_entity.type
_entity.pdbx_description
1 polymer ?
#
loop_
_entity_poly.entity_id
_entity_poly.type
_entity_poly.pdbx_seq_one_letter_code
_entity_poly.pdbx_strand_id
1 'polypeptide(L)'
;PSFIVGANLNFYNLYSSLLSYVIMCGLSSVLLVSGLFINSLYYFIFFGFVVKFGLFPFMLWVYRVFSVGSWVFIFFLSVVMKFPVLFFCFLYQVSGVYLVFVDCGLTIFVCSCLVWFFSLSWEYIWCHISLSSVATLVVACFYSGIEICFFIYWYYFFWGLCSIIYFVVVADSTDLKGYYF
;
A
#
# COMPACT_ATOMS: atom_id res chain seq x y z
N PRO A 1 7.96 4.93 20.12
CA PRO A 1 8.84 6.12 20.14
C PRO A 1 10.33 5.84 20.45
N SER A 2 10.70 4.71 21.07
CA SER A 2 12.09 4.42 21.49
C SER A 2 12.93 3.58 20.50
N PHE A 3 12.36 3.06 19.42
CA PHE A 3 13.10 2.27 18.41
C PHE A 3 13.77 3.11 17.29
N ILE A 4 13.74 4.45 17.41
CA ILE A 4 14.07 5.38 16.30
C ILE A 4 15.33 6.22 16.60
N VAL A 5 16.00 6.05 17.75
CA VAL A 5 17.06 6.96 18.24
C VAL A 5 18.46 6.64 17.67
N GLY A 6 18.53 6.21 16.40
CA GLY A 6 19.77 5.64 15.85
C GLY A 6 20.40 6.34 14.64
N ALA A 7 19.73 7.30 14.00
CA ALA A 7 20.27 7.92 12.79
C ALA A 7 19.87 9.38 12.70
N ASN A 8 20.78 10.22 12.21
CA ASN A 8 20.56 11.61 11.82
C ASN A 8 19.46 11.70 10.74
N LEU A 9 18.20 11.60 11.17
CA LEU A 9 17.04 11.66 10.29
C LEU A 9 16.43 13.06 10.39
N ASN A 10 16.11 13.64 9.25
CA ASN A 10 15.33 14.87 9.13
C ASN A 10 13.96 14.64 9.80
N PHE A 11 13.86 14.89 11.11
CA PHE A 11 12.65 14.69 11.91
C PHE A 11 11.42 15.34 11.26
N TYR A 12 11.60 16.52 10.66
CA TYR A 12 10.55 17.22 9.93
C TYR A 12 9.93 16.38 8.80
N ASN A 13 10.75 15.67 8.00
CA ASN A 13 10.27 14.85 6.90
C ASN A 13 9.54 13.60 7.40
N LEU A 14 10.01 13.01 8.50
CA LEU A 14 9.33 11.88 9.16
C LEU A 14 7.97 12.28 9.72
N TYR A 15 7.90 13.42 10.42
CA TYR A 15 6.62 13.92 10.94
C TYR A 15 5.66 14.29 9.81
N SER A 16 6.15 14.91 8.73
CA SER A 16 5.33 15.22 7.56
C SER A 16 4.78 13.98 6.86
N SER A 17 5.60 12.93 6.72
CA SER A 17 5.16 11.67 6.09
C SER A 17 4.15 10.92 6.97
N LEU A 18 4.41 10.81 8.29
CA LEU A 18 3.47 10.22 9.24
C LEU A 18 2.16 11.01 9.31
N LEU A 19 2.21 12.33 9.29
CA LEU A 19 1.01 13.17 9.24
C LEU A 19 0.21 12.89 7.96
N SER A 20 0.87 12.77 6.80
CA SER A 20 0.20 12.44 5.55
C SER A 20 -0.48 11.07 5.59
N TYR A 21 0.15 10.08 6.23
CA TYR A 21 -0.47 8.77 6.49
C TYR A 21 -1.73 8.90 7.35
N VAL A 22 -1.65 9.62 8.48
CA VAL A 22 -2.78 9.80 9.39
C VAL A 22 -3.95 10.52 8.71
N ILE A 23 -3.68 11.58 7.95
CA ILE A 23 -4.72 12.33 7.22
C ILE A 23 -5.41 11.43 6.18
N MET A 24 -4.65 10.69 5.38
CA MET A 24 -5.22 9.83 4.34
C MET A 24 -5.98 8.64 4.93
N CYS A 25 -5.47 8.02 6.00
CA CYS A 25 -6.19 6.99 6.73
C CYS A 25 -7.48 7.52 7.36
N GLY A 26 -7.47 8.72 7.94
CA GLY A 26 -8.66 9.37 8.49
C GLY A 26 -9.71 9.69 7.42
N LEU A 27 -9.28 10.20 6.26
CA LEU A 27 -10.18 10.42 5.12
C LEU A 27 -10.81 9.11 4.65
N SER A 28 -10.02 8.05 4.53
CA SER A 28 -10.52 6.74 4.11
C SER A 28 -11.57 6.16 5.07
N SER A 29 -11.40 6.33 6.38
CA SER A 29 -12.33 5.79 7.36
C SER A 29 -13.65 6.55 7.37
N VAL A 30 -13.62 7.88 7.23
CA VAL A 30 -14.85 8.69 7.11
C VAL A 30 -15.63 8.32 5.83
N LEU A 31 -14.93 8.10 4.71
CA LEU A 31 -15.56 7.63 3.47
C LEU A 31 -16.20 6.24 3.61
N LEU A 32 -15.49 5.29 4.23
CA LEU A 32 -16.04 3.95 4.47
C LEU A 32 -17.27 4.00 5.38
N VAL A 33 -17.20 4.76 6.47
CA VAL A 33 -18.30 4.88 7.43
C VAL A 33 -19.52 5.55 6.78
N SER A 34 -19.32 6.66 6.07
CA SER A 34 -20.43 7.34 5.37
C SER A 34 -21.07 6.48 4.28
N GLY A 35 -20.28 5.69 3.54
CA GLY A 35 -20.79 4.73 2.55
C GLY A 35 -21.60 3.57 3.15
N LEU A 36 -21.31 3.17 4.40
CA LEU A 36 -22.07 2.14 5.12
C LEU A 36 -23.38 2.66 5.72
N PHE A 37 -23.42 3.93 6.17
CA PHE A 37 -24.61 4.50 6.80
C PHE A 37 -25.68 4.98 5.80
N ILE A 38 -25.27 5.36 4.57
CA ILE A 38 -26.17 5.94 3.56
C ILE A 38 -26.17 5.07 2.31
N ASN A 39 -27.26 4.34 2.08
CA ASN A 39 -27.39 3.39 0.96
C ASN A 39 -27.16 4.01 -0.44
N SER A 40 -27.45 5.30 -0.64
CA SER A 40 -27.23 5.98 -1.92
C SER A 40 -25.77 6.35 -2.19
N LEU A 41 -24.88 6.24 -1.21
CA LEU A 41 -23.47 6.64 -1.28
C LEU A 41 -22.52 5.44 -1.31
N TYR A 42 -22.98 4.31 -1.83
CA TYR A 42 -22.23 3.06 -1.83
C TYR A 42 -20.87 3.14 -2.57
N TYR A 43 -20.74 4.04 -3.55
CA TYR A 43 -19.47 4.35 -4.21
C TYR A 43 -18.38 4.87 -3.25
N PHE A 44 -18.76 5.48 -2.11
CA PHE A 44 -17.78 5.91 -1.10
C PHE A 44 -17.10 4.75 -0.40
N ILE A 45 -17.68 3.55 -0.41
CA ILE A 45 -16.99 2.35 0.07
C ILE A 45 -15.78 2.07 -0.84
N PHE A 46 -15.99 2.06 -2.16
CA PHE A 46 -14.91 1.91 -3.13
C PHE A 46 -13.84 2.99 -2.96
N PHE A 47 -14.22 4.27 -2.99
CA PHE A 47 -13.25 5.35 -2.82
C PHE A 47 -12.52 5.29 -1.48
N GLY A 48 -13.20 4.88 -0.40
CA GLY A 48 -12.57 4.64 0.90
C GLY A 48 -11.46 3.59 0.80
N PHE A 49 -11.69 2.48 0.11
CA PHE A 49 -10.66 1.46 -0.10
C PHE A 49 -9.53 1.91 -1.05
N VAL A 50 -9.85 2.60 -2.16
CA VAL A 50 -8.85 3.17 -3.08
C VAL A 50 -7.91 4.10 -2.32
N VAL A 51 -8.45 5.01 -1.49
CA VAL A 51 -7.65 5.92 -0.65
C VAL A 51 -6.84 5.15 0.38
N LYS A 52 -7.44 4.15 1.06
CA LYS A 52 -6.79 3.38 2.13
C LYS A 52 -5.61 2.55 1.65
N PHE A 53 -5.70 1.96 0.45
CA PHE A 53 -4.62 1.17 -0.14
C PHE A 53 -3.69 1.98 -1.03
N GLY A 54 -4.02 3.25 -1.31
CA GLY A 54 -3.25 4.10 -2.21
C GLY A 54 -3.28 3.65 -3.66
N LEU A 55 -4.42 3.11 -4.11
CA LEU A 55 -4.64 2.86 -5.53
C LEU A 55 -4.78 4.20 -6.27
N PHE A 56 -4.71 4.17 -7.59
CA PHE A 56 -4.76 5.35 -8.45
C PHE A 56 -6.11 6.05 -8.23
N PRO A 57 -6.18 7.38 -8.19
CA PRO A 57 -5.11 8.39 -8.30
C PRO A 57 -4.37 8.68 -6.98
N PHE A 58 -4.74 8.04 -5.87
CA PHE A 58 -4.25 8.35 -4.52
C PHE A 58 -2.96 7.61 -4.14
N MET A 59 -2.09 7.27 -5.08
CA MET A 59 -0.85 6.54 -4.82
C MET A 59 0.28 7.39 -4.20
N LEU A 60 0.27 8.71 -4.43
CA LEU A 60 1.39 9.59 -4.07
C LEU A 60 1.72 9.64 -2.57
N TRP A 61 0.72 9.49 -1.70
CA TRP A 61 0.96 9.50 -0.27
C TRP A 61 1.75 8.26 0.17
N VAL A 62 1.53 7.10 -0.47
CA VAL A 62 2.26 5.86 -0.18
C VAL A 62 3.74 6.05 -0.50
N TYR A 63 4.07 6.66 -1.64
CA TYR A 63 5.47 6.97 -1.99
C TYR A 63 6.15 7.89 -0.98
N ARG A 64 5.46 8.95 -0.53
CA ARG A 64 6.01 9.85 0.50
C ARG A 64 6.30 9.10 1.79
N VAL A 65 5.40 8.21 2.19
CA VAL A 65 5.53 7.44 3.42
C VAL A 65 6.63 6.39 3.32
N PHE A 66 6.79 5.71 2.18
CA PHE A 66 7.82 4.69 1.98
C PHE A 66 9.22 5.30 1.91
N SER A 67 9.38 6.48 1.30
CA SER A 67 10.70 7.13 1.13
C SER A 67 11.41 7.51 2.43
N VAL A 68 10.67 7.69 3.52
CA VAL A 68 11.21 8.11 4.84
C VAL A 68 10.98 7.02 5.91
N GLY A 69 10.15 6.02 5.62
CA GLY A 69 9.79 4.98 6.57
C GLY A 69 10.93 4.02 6.87
N SER A 70 10.98 3.48 8.09
CA SER A 70 11.85 2.34 8.40
C SER A 70 11.32 1.07 7.73
N TRP A 71 12.20 0.12 7.42
CA TRP A 71 11.82 -1.17 6.83
C TRP A 71 10.73 -1.92 7.62
N VAL A 72 10.79 -1.86 8.96
CA VAL A 72 9.75 -2.43 9.83
C VAL A 72 8.41 -1.70 9.67
N PHE A 73 8.41 -0.37 9.58
CA PHE A 73 7.19 0.39 9.34
C PHE A 73 6.62 0.12 7.94
N ILE A 74 7.50 0.03 6.94
CA ILE A 74 7.15 -0.37 5.57
C ILE A 74 6.52 -1.78 5.56
N PHE A 75 6.98 -2.73 6.38
CA PHE A 75 6.34 -4.05 6.50
C PHE A 75 4.88 -3.96 6.94
N PHE A 76 4.63 -3.24 8.04
CA PHE A 76 3.27 -3.12 8.57
C PHE A 76 2.33 -2.49 7.55
N LEU A 77 2.78 -1.46 6.84
CA LEU A 77 1.98 -0.80 5.81
C LEU A 77 1.81 -1.67 4.55
N SER A 78 2.88 -2.33 4.09
CA SER A 78 2.85 -3.10 2.83
C SER A 78 2.26 -4.50 2.96
N VAL A 79 2.18 -5.09 4.15
CA VAL A 79 1.71 -6.47 4.33
C VAL A 79 0.49 -6.51 5.24
N VAL A 80 0.61 -6.01 6.48
CA VAL A 80 -0.47 -6.14 7.48
C VAL A 80 -1.69 -5.30 7.10
N MET A 81 -1.50 -4.10 6.59
CA MET A 81 -2.61 -3.23 6.18
C MET A 81 -3.35 -3.74 4.93
N LYS A 82 -2.87 -4.78 4.23
CA LYS A 82 -3.57 -5.42 3.11
C LYS A 82 -4.61 -6.45 3.55
N PHE A 83 -4.57 -6.90 4.80
CA PHE A 83 -5.55 -7.87 5.32
C PHE A 83 -7.02 -7.47 5.09
N PRO A 84 -7.44 -6.20 5.27
CA PRO A 84 -8.81 -5.77 5.00
C PRO A 84 -9.27 -5.92 3.54
N VAL A 85 -8.34 -6.05 2.57
CA VAL A 85 -8.70 -6.26 1.16
C VAL A 85 -9.49 -7.57 0.99
N LEU A 86 -9.21 -8.59 1.79
CA LEU A 86 -9.88 -9.89 1.69
C LEU A 86 -11.38 -9.79 1.98
N PHE A 87 -11.79 -8.81 2.80
CA PHE A 87 -13.21 -8.54 3.09
C PHE A 87 -13.84 -7.54 2.11
N PHE A 88 -13.05 -6.95 1.21
CA PHE A 88 -13.53 -5.92 0.30
C PHE A 88 -14.62 -6.44 -0.63
N CYS A 89 -14.43 -7.64 -1.20
CA CYS A 89 -15.42 -8.24 -2.09
C CYS A 89 -16.76 -8.48 -1.37
N PHE A 90 -16.74 -8.80 -0.08
CA PHE A 90 -17.96 -8.96 0.71
C PHE A 90 -18.66 -7.61 0.97
N LEU A 91 -17.87 -6.56 1.23
CA LEU A 91 -18.38 -5.24 1.60
C LEU A 91 -18.88 -4.41 0.42
N TYR A 92 -18.33 -4.59 -0.78
CA TYR A 92 -18.60 -3.73 -1.94
C TYR A 92 -19.72 -4.24 -2.86
N GLN A 93 -20.36 -5.39 -2.57
CA GLN A 93 -21.43 -6.01 -3.39
C GLN A 93 -21.09 -6.07 -4.91
N VAL A 94 -21.85 -6.79 -5.72
CA VAL A 94 -21.42 -7.10 -7.12
C VAL A 94 -21.65 -5.92 -8.09
N SER A 95 -22.15 -4.78 -7.63
CA SER A 95 -22.40 -3.62 -8.50
C SER A 95 -21.11 -2.85 -8.79
N GLY A 96 -20.74 -2.71 -10.06
CA GLY A 96 -19.65 -1.80 -10.47
C GLY A 96 -18.27 -2.43 -10.62
N VAL A 97 -18.18 -3.75 -10.86
CA VAL A 97 -16.90 -4.47 -11.03
C VAL A 97 -16.00 -3.84 -12.11
N TYR A 98 -16.58 -3.26 -13.17
CA TYR A 98 -15.84 -2.57 -14.22
C TYR A 98 -14.97 -1.41 -13.70
N LEU A 99 -15.48 -0.62 -12.75
CA LEU A 99 -14.71 0.49 -12.16
C LEU A 99 -13.48 -0.02 -11.41
N VAL A 100 -13.63 -1.12 -10.67
CA VAL A 100 -12.53 -1.78 -9.95
C VAL A 100 -11.47 -2.28 -10.92
N PHE A 101 -11.87 -2.93 -12.01
CA PHE A 101 -10.93 -3.42 -13.03
C PHE A 101 -10.16 -2.30 -13.73
N VAL A 102 -10.85 -1.22 -14.08
CA VAL A 102 -10.20 -0.05 -14.71
C VAL A 102 -9.18 0.56 -13.75
N ASP A 103 -9.54 0.74 -12.48
CA ASP A 103 -8.62 1.29 -11.47
C ASP A 103 -7.42 0.37 -11.20
N CYS A 104 -7.66 -0.93 -11.07
CA CYS A 104 -6.57 -1.92 -10.91
C CYS A 104 -5.68 -1.99 -12.18
N GLY A 105 -6.25 -1.84 -13.36
CA GLY A 105 -5.48 -1.76 -14.61
C GLY A 105 -4.61 -0.51 -14.68
N LEU A 106 -5.17 0.65 -14.34
CA LEU A 106 -4.45 1.92 -14.32
C LEU A 106 -3.34 1.92 -13.27
N THR A 107 -3.57 1.37 -12.08
CA THR A 107 -2.52 1.25 -11.05
C THR A 107 -1.33 0.42 -11.50
N ILE A 108 -1.57 -0.74 -12.10
CA ILE A 108 -0.50 -1.59 -12.64
C ILE A 108 0.24 -0.87 -13.77
N PHE A 109 -0.49 -0.20 -14.67
CA PHE A 109 0.11 0.56 -15.76
C PHE A 109 0.97 1.73 -15.26
N VAL A 110 0.47 2.51 -14.30
CA VAL A 110 1.25 3.62 -13.74
C VAL A 110 2.46 3.09 -12.97
N CYS A 111 2.31 2.01 -12.18
CA CYS A 111 3.45 1.39 -11.50
C CYS A 111 4.50 0.89 -12.50
N SER A 112 4.10 0.28 -13.62
CA SER A 112 5.06 -0.20 -14.63
C SER A 112 5.80 0.95 -15.30
N CYS A 113 5.13 2.08 -15.59
CA CYS A 113 5.80 3.29 -16.06
C CYS A 113 6.76 3.87 -15.02
N LEU A 114 6.32 4.00 -13.76
CA LEU A 114 7.11 4.60 -12.69
C LEU A 114 8.35 3.77 -12.32
N VAL A 115 8.35 2.45 -12.54
CA VAL A 115 9.54 1.61 -12.32
C VAL A 115 10.72 2.08 -13.20
N TRP A 116 10.48 2.53 -14.43
CA TRP A 116 11.56 2.99 -15.32
C TRP A 116 12.13 4.36 -14.95
N PHE A 117 11.31 5.24 -14.38
CA PHE A 117 11.70 6.63 -14.10
C PHE A 117 12.03 6.90 -12.63
N PHE A 118 11.45 6.13 -11.69
CA PHE A 118 11.45 6.40 -10.25
C PHE A 118 11.77 5.15 -9.43
N SER A 119 12.94 4.54 -9.69
CA SER A 119 13.49 3.40 -8.94
C SER A 119 14.85 3.72 -8.30
N LEU A 120 14.95 4.89 -7.66
CA LEU A 120 16.20 5.42 -7.09
C LEU A 120 16.68 4.64 -5.85
N SER A 121 15.76 4.00 -5.13
CA SER A 121 16.07 3.25 -3.90
C SER A 121 15.17 2.02 -3.75
N TRP A 122 15.57 1.09 -2.89
CA TRP A 122 14.82 -0.14 -2.63
C TRP A 122 13.44 0.12 -2.03
N GLU A 123 13.26 1.21 -1.28
CA GLU A 123 11.96 1.62 -0.74
C GLU A 123 10.97 1.97 -1.85
N TYR A 124 11.42 2.65 -2.92
CA TYR A 124 10.59 2.95 -4.09
C TYR A 124 10.24 1.69 -4.87
N ILE A 125 11.20 0.79 -5.08
CA ILE A 125 10.97 -0.49 -5.76
C ILE A 125 9.96 -1.33 -4.96
N TRP A 126 10.13 -1.42 -3.64
CA TRP A 126 9.18 -2.11 -2.77
C TRP A 126 7.79 -1.46 -2.80
N CYS A 127 7.72 -0.13 -2.91
CA CYS A 127 6.45 0.59 -3.09
C CYS A 127 5.73 0.15 -4.36
N HIS A 128 6.40 0.11 -5.52
CA HIS A 128 5.83 -0.35 -6.79
C HIS A 128 5.33 -1.80 -6.70
N ILE A 129 6.12 -2.69 -6.08
CA ILE A 129 5.74 -4.09 -5.85
C ILE A 129 4.52 -4.16 -4.92
N SER A 130 4.50 -3.34 -3.88
CA SER A 130 3.42 -3.33 -2.90
C SER A 130 2.10 -2.84 -3.49
N LEU A 131 2.11 -1.79 -4.33
CA LEU A 131 0.91 -1.24 -4.96
C LEU A 131 0.36 -2.17 -6.04
N SER A 132 1.23 -2.67 -6.92
CA SER A 132 0.83 -3.61 -7.98
C SER A 132 0.26 -4.91 -7.40
N SER A 133 0.83 -5.43 -6.31
CA SER A 133 0.28 -6.62 -5.63
C SER A 133 -1.09 -6.40 -4.97
N VAL A 134 -1.40 -5.19 -4.47
CA VAL A 134 -2.79 -4.90 -4.03
C VAL A 134 -3.74 -4.93 -5.20
N ALA A 135 -3.41 -4.26 -6.30
CA ALA A 135 -4.26 -4.22 -7.48
C ALA A 135 -4.57 -5.62 -8.00
N THR A 136 -3.56 -6.51 -8.06
CA THR A 136 -3.78 -7.91 -8.45
C THR A 136 -4.59 -8.70 -7.43
N LEU A 137 -4.41 -8.45 -6.13
CA LEU A 137 -5.15 -9.15 -5.07
C LEU A 137 -6.62 -8.71 -5.04
N VAL A 138 -6.90 -7.43 -5.25
CA VAL A 138 -8.27 -6.90 -5.41
C VAL A 138 -8.96 -7.59 -6.59
N VAL A 139 -8.30 -7.68 -7.75
CA VAL A 139 -8.83 -8.40 -8.92
C VAL A 139 -9.10 -9.87 -8.62
N ALA A 140 -8.16 -10.54 -7.95
CA ALA A 140 -8.32 -11.94 -7.55
C ALA A 140 -9.53 -12.13 -6.62
N CYS A 141 -9.79 -11.20 -5.69
CA CYS A 141 -10.95 -11.26 -4.79
C CYS A 141 -12.30 -11.20 -5.51
N PHE A 142 -12.42 -10.51 -6.65
CA PHE A 142 -13.68 -10.46 -7.41
C PHE A 142 -13.90 -11.66 -8.33
N TYR A 143 -12.83 -12.33 -8.76
CA TYR A 143 -12.93 -13.42 -9.74
C TYR A 143 -12.77 -14.82 -9.12
N SER A 144 -12.11 -14.93 -7.97
CA SER A 144 -11.75 -16.22 -7.35
C SER A 144 -12.40 -16.43 -5.98
N GLY A 145 -12.39 -17.68 -5.52
CA GLY A 145 -12.88 -18.01 -4.19
C GLY A 145 -11.99 -17.46 -3.07
N ILE A 146 -12.58 -17.33 -1.87
CA ILE A 146 -11.88 -16.77 -0.71
C ILE A 146 -10.64 -17.60 -0.32
N GLU A 147 -10.67 -18.91 -0.54
CA GLU A 147 -9.55 -19.83 -0.28
C GLU A 147 -8.30 -19.47 -1.09
N ILE A 148 -8.48 -19.17 -2.39
CA ILE A 148 -7.40 -18.78 -3.29
C ILE A 148 -6.85 -17.42 -2.88
N CYS A 149 -7.72 -16.48 -2.48
CA CYS A 149 -7.31 -15.16 -2.01
C CYS A 149 -6.47 -15.24 -0.73
N PHE A 150 -6.88 -16.08 0.23
CA PHE A 150 -6.11 -16.34 1.45
C PHE A 150 -4.76 -16.98 1.12
N PHE A 151 -4.71 -17.92 0.18
CA PHE A 151 -3.44 -18.54 -0.25
C PHE A 151 -2.48 -17.50 -0.83
N ILE A 152 -2.95 -16.64 -1.74
CA ILE A 152 -2.15 -15.57 -2.35
C ILE A 152 -1.65 -14.59 -1.27
N TYR A 153 -2.52 -14.21 -0.33
CA TYR A 153 -2.15 -13.31 0.77
C TYR A 153 -1.08 -13.93 1.67
N TRP A 154 -1.22 -15.18 2.08
CA TRP A 154 -0.23 -15.86 2.93
C TRP A 154 1.11 -16.06 2.24
N TYR A 155 1.08 -16.38 0.94
CA TYR A 155 2.30 -16.44 0.13
C TYR A 155 3.01 -15.08 0.13
N TYR A 156 2.29 -13.99 -0.13
CA TYR A 156 2.85 -12.64 -0.08
C TYR A 156 3.35 -12.26 1.32
N PHE A 157 2.63 -12.64 2.37
CA PHE A 157 3.02 -12.39 3.76
C PHE A 157 4.37 -13.04 4.10
N PHE A 158 4.54 -14.32 3.74
CA PHE A 158 5.77 -15.06 4.01
C PHE A 158 6.97 -14.44 3.28
N TRP A 159 6.84 -14.21 1.97
CA TRP A 159 7.92 -13.63 1.17
C TRP A 159 8.22 -12.17 1.55
N GLY A 160 7.19 -11.40 1.91
CA GLY A 160 7.35 -10.04 2.42
C GLY A 160 8.07 -9.98 3.77
N LEU A 161 7.88 -10.99 4.62
CA LEU A 161 8.61 -11.10 5.88
C LEU A 161 10.09 -11.42 5.63
N CYS A 162 10.38 -12.38 4.75
CA CYS A 162 11.75 -12.74 4.38
C CYS A 162 12.52 -11.58 3.74
N SER A 163 11.90 -10.86 2.79
CA SER A 163 12.55 -9.74 2.11
C SER A 163 12.90 -8.60 3.06
N ILE A 164 12.04 -8.32 4.05
CA ILE A 164 12.28 -7.23 4.99
C ILE A 164 13.34 -7.60 6.02
N ILE A 165 13.39 -8.85 6.48
CA ILE A 165 14.52 -9.32 7.29
C ILE A 165 15.82 -9.13 6.50
N TYR A 166 15.84 -9.52 5.22
CA TYR A 166 16.99 -9.29 4.36
C TYR A 166 17.35 -7.80 4.25
N PHE A 167 16.38 -6.93 3.98
CA PHE A 167 16.64 -5.49 3.85
C PHE A 167 17.07 -4.83 5.16
N VAL A 168 16.56 -5.26 6.31
CA VAL A 168 17.02 -4.77 7.62
C VAL A 168 18.49 -5.12 7.83
N VAL A 169 18.88 -6.37 7.57
CA VAL A 169 20.27 -6.84 7.75
C VAL A 169 21.22 -6.17 6.74
N VAL A 170 20.78 -5.99 5.49
CA VAL A 170 21.61 -5.39 4.43
C VAL A 170 21.70 -3.86 4.55
N ALA A 171 20.61 -3.18 4.94
CA ALA A 171 20.62 -1.74 5.15
C ALA A 171 21.48 -1.34 6.36
N ASP A 172 21.55 -2.17 7.40
CA ASP A 172 22.44 -1.93 8.54
C ASP A 172 23.93 -2.12 8.19
N SER A 173 24.24 -2.92 7.15
CA SER A 173 25.62 -3.23 6.74
C SER A 173 26.12 -2.41 5.55
N THR A 174 25.23 -1.80 4.77
CA THR A 174 25.57 -0.96 3.64
C THR A 174 24.68 0.27 3.62
N ASP A 175 25.30 1.45 3.73
CA ASP A 175 24.69 2.73 3.34
C ASP A 175 24.40 2.71 1.82
N LEU A 176 23.49 1.85 1.38
CA LEU A 176 22.91 1.82 0.04
C LEU A 176 21.88 2.95 -0.11
N LYS A 177 22.18 4.12 0.45
CA LYS A 177 21.65 5.37 -0.09
C LYS A 177 22.48 5.66 -1.32
N GLY A 178 22.04 5.09 -2.44
CA GLY A 178 22.61 5.30 -3.77
C GLY A 178 22.63 6.79 -4.12
N TYR A 179 23.67 7.48 -3.67
CA TYR A 179 24.14 8.73 -4.25
C TYR A 179 25.04 8.39 -5.43
N TYR A 180 24.47 7.83 -6.48
CA TYR A 180 25.10 7.81 -7.81
C TYR A 180 24.04 7.91 -8.90
N PHE A 181 23.31 9.02 -8.86
CA PHE A 181 22.99 9.84 -10.03
C PHE A 181 23.03 11.31 -9.62
#